data_AF-B8DZK8-F1
#
_entry.id   AF-B8DZK8-F1
#
_cell.length_a   1.000
_cell.length_b   1.000
_cell.length_c   1.000
_cell.angle_alpha   90.00
_cell.angle_beta   90.00
_cell.angle_gamma   90.00
#
_symmetry.space_group_name_H-M   'P 1'
#
loop_
_entity.id
_entity.type
_entity.pdbx_description
1 polymer ?
#
loop_
_entity_poly.entity_id
_entity_poly.type
_entity_poly.pdbx_seq_one_letter_code
_entity_poly.pdbx_strand_id
1 'polypeptide(L)'
;MRNKSIGILLLLVGVFLLLANFNLLRGEIFLLLLSAIFLILYFRMNRNIGFLIPGCILFSIFLFNTVNNLFNINPIHSLTFIGIGFLGIYFIHYFGKRDISPGEKYWSLYPGIILIIIGILISLIQSFPDYLRYLIPIVLIIVGVFLLFRHQK
;
A
#
# COMPACT_ATOMS: atom_id res chain seq x y z
N MET A 1 -28.95 -19.51 14.46
CA MET A 1 -27.53 -19.25 14.09
C MET A 1 -27.27 -17.78 13.76
N ARG A 2 -28.11 -17.10 12.96
CA ARG A 2 -27.97 -15.68 12.58
C ARG A 2 -27.79 -14.70 13.76
N ASN A 3 -28.57 -14.86 14.84
CA ASN A 3 -28.50 -13.96 16.01
C ASN A 3 -27.21 -14.14 16.83
N LYS A 4 -26.63 -15.34 16.84
CA LYS A 4 -25.37 -15.62 17.54
C LYS A 4 -24.19 -14.97 16.81
N SER A 5 -24.18 -15.03 15.48
CA SER A 5 -23.16 -14.39 14.65
C SER A 5 -23.21 -12.86 14.77
N ILE A 6 -24.41 -12.28 14.80
CA ILE A 6 -24.60 -10.84 15.03
C ILE A 6 -24.11 -10.45 16.43
N GLY A 7 -24.48 -11.23 17.46
CA GLY A 7 -24.01 -10.98 18.83
C GLY A 7 -22.48 -11.00 18.97
N ILE A 8 -21.80 -11.98 18.34
CA ILE A 8 -20.33 -12.05 18.33
C ILE A 8 -19.71 -10.85 17.61
N LEU A 9 -20.31 -10.40 16.50
CA LEU A 9 -19.85 -9.24 15.77
C LEU A 9 -19.96 -7.97 16.63
N LEU A 10 -21.10 -7.73 17.29
CA LEU A 10 -21.26 -6.58 18.18
C LEU A 10 -20.28 -6.64 19.37
N LEU A 11 -20.01 -7.82 19.91
CA LEU A 11 -19.08 -8.00 21.01
C LEU A 11 -17.64 -7.64 20.58
N LEU A 12 -17.23 -8.09 19.40
CA LEU A 12 -15.93 -7.72 18.80
C LEU A 12 -15.82 -6.22 18.55
N VAL A 13 -16.85 -5.61 17.95
CA VAL A 13 -16.90 -4.15 17.71
C VAL A 13 -16.85 -3.38 19.03
N GLY A 14 -17.58 -3.82 20.05
CA GLY A 14 -17.61 -3.19 21.37
C GLY A 14 -16.26 -3.26 22.08
N VAL A 15 -15.60 -4.44 22.08
CA VAL A 15 -14.25 -4.60 22.65
C VAL A 15 -13.25 -3.72 21.91
N PHE A 16 -13.36 -3.63 20.59
CA PHE A 16 -12.50 -2.79 19.76
C PHE A 16 -12.67 -1.30 20.08
N LEU A 17 -13.91 -0.81 20.17
CA LEU A 17 -14.21 0.58 20.56
C LEU A 17 -13.75 0.88 22.00
N LEU A 18 -13.86 -0.08 22.91
CA LEU A 18 -13.41 0.06 24.28
C LEU A 18 -11.87 0.20 24.33
N LEU A 19 -11.14 -0.69 23.65
CA LEU A 19 -9.68 -0.62 23.52
C LEU A 19 -9.20 0.68 22.87
N ALA A 20 -9.97 1.22 21.93
CA ALA A 20 -9.70 2.52 21.32
C ALA A 20 -9.85 3.67 22.33
N ASN A 21 -10.92 3.67 23.13
CA ASN A 21 -11.15 4.70 24.16
C ASN A 21 -10.11 4.71 25.27
N PHE A 22 -9.55 3.54 25.63
CA PHE A 22 -8.46 3.45 26.62
C PHE A 22 -7.10 3.93 26.09
N ASN A 23 -7.02 4.45 24.84
CA ASN A 23 -5.77 4.80 24.17
C ASN A 23 -4.75 3.65 24.10
N LEU A 24 -5.21 2.40 24.28
CA LEU A 24 -4.38 1.20 24.14
C LEU A 24 -4.13 0.89 22.67
N LEU A 25 -5.05 1.30 21.79
CA LEU A 25 -4.91 1.24 20.34
C LEU A 25 -4.32 2.54 19.79
N ARG A 26 -3.10 2.91 20.21
CA ARG A 26 -2.36 3.99 19.52
C ARG A 26 -2.07 3.54 18.08
N GLY A 27 -2.26 4.49 17.15
CA GLY A 27 -2.30 4.35 15.69
C GLY A 27 -1.75 3.07 15.06
N GLU A 28 -0.50 2.69 15.37
CA GLU A 28 0.18 1.54 14.77
C GLU A 28 -0.42 0.19 15.17
N ILE A 29 -0.75 0.00 16.44
CA ILE A 29 -1.36 -1.24 16.94
C ILE A 29 -2.76 -1.39 16.34
N PHE A 30 -3.48 -0.28 16.21
CA PHE A 30 -4.77 -0.24 15.53
C PHE A 30 -4.65 -0.66 14.06
N LEU A 31 -3.71 -0.07 13.33
CA LEU A 31 -3.43 -0.38 11.92
C LEU A 31 -3.07 -1.86 11.74
N LEU A 32 -2.21 -2.40 12.61
CA LEU A 32 -1.82 -3.81 12.59
C LEU A 32 -3.03 -4.73 12.80
N LEU A 33 -3.81 -4.51 13.86
CA LEU A 33 -4.99 -5.34 14.16
C LEU A 33 -6.02 -5.27 13.03
N LEU A 34 -6.29 -4.07 12.52
CA LEU A 34 -7.23 -3.88 11.43
C LEU A 34 -6.75 -4.59 10.15
N SER A 35 -5.47 -4.45 9.81
CA SER A 35 -4.87 -5.16 8.67
C SER A 35 -4.96 -6.69 8.83
N ALA A 36 -4.69 -7.20 10.04
CA ALA A 36 -4.77 -8.62 10.34
C ALA A 36 -6.21 -9.15 10.21
N ILE A 37 -7.21 -8.40 10.70
CA ILE A 37 -8.63 -8.75 10.53
C ILE A 37 -8.99 -8.87 9.05
N PHE A 38 -8.61 -7.88 8.22
CA PHE A 38 -8.86 -7.92 6.78
C PHE A 38 -8.17 -9.10 6.09
N LEU A 39 -6.92 -9.39 6.42
CA LEU A 39 -6.19 -10.54 5.86
C LEU A 39 -6.80 -11.89 6.31
N ILE A 40 -7.22 -12.02 7.56
CA ILE A 40 -7.91 -13.22 8.06
C ILE A 40 -9.26 -13.39 7.35
N LEU A 41 -10.03 -12.31 7.20
CA LEU A 41 -11.30 -12.31 6.48
C LEU A 41 -11.13 -12.69 5.01
N TYR A 42 -10.05 -12.25 4.36
CA TYR A 42 -9.71 -12.69 3.02
C TYR A 42 -9.61 -14.22 2.93
N PHE A 43 -8.87 -14.87 3.81
CA PHE A 43 -8.75 -16.34 3.79
C PHE A 43 -10.05 -17.06 4.19
N ARG A 44 -10.89 -16.47 5.05
CA ARG A 44 -12.16 -17.06 5.47
C ARG A 44 -13.32 -16.85 4.49
N MET A 45 -13.37 -15.72 3.79
CA MET A 45 -14.46 -15.34 2.88
C MET A 45 -14.08 -15.64 1.43
N ASN A 46 -13.72 -16.90 1.16
CA ASN A 46 -13.43 -17.41 -0.20
C ASN A 46 -12.40 -16.60 -1.00
N ARG A 47 -11.40 -16.01 -0.32
CA ARG A 47 -10.35 -15.19 -0.98
C ARG A 47 -10.92 -14.00 -1.76
N ASN A 48 -11.97 -13.35 -1.24
CA ASN A 48 -12.51 -12.13 -1.84
C ASN A 48 -11.48 -10.99 -1.77
N ILE A 49 -11.06 -10.50 -2.95
CA ILE A 49 -10.05 -9.45 -3.14
C ILE A 49 -10.41 -8.17 -2.36
N GLY A 50 -11.69 -7.87 -2.16
CA GLY A 50 -12.15 -6.70 -1.42
C GLY A 50 -11.63 -6.62 0.03
N PHE A 51 -11.29 -7.76 0.65
CA PHE A 51 -10.64 -7.77 1.97
C PHE A 51 -9.11 -7.72 1.89
N LEU A 52 -8.53 -8.23 0.80
CA LEU A 52 -7.07 -8.27 0.62
C LEU A 52 -6.49 -6.88 0.40
N ILE A 53 -7.16 -6.04 -0.41
CA ILE A 53 -6.69 -4.69 -0.74
C ILE A 53 -6.49 -3.85 0.53
N PRO A 54 -7.52 -3.60 1.37
CA PRO A 54 -7.34 -2.83 2.59
C PRO A 54 -6.39 -3.53 3.57
N GLY A 55 -6.39 -4.87 3.63
CA GLY A 55 -5.45 -5.62 4.47
C GLY A 55 -3.98 -5.33 4.14
N CYS A 56 -3.58 -5.47 2.87
CA CYS A 56 -2.21 -5.20 2.43
C CYS A 56 -1.83 -3.73 2.57
N ILE A 57 -2.72 -2.80 2.22
CA ILE A 57 -2.42 -1.36 2.30
C ILE A 57 -2.25 -0.91 3.76
N LEU A 58 -3.15 -1.30 4.65
CA LEU A 58 -3.05 -0.96 6.08
C LEU A 58 -1.80 -1.58 6.71
N PHE A 59 -1.46 -2.82 6.31
CA PHE A 59 -0.24 -3.47 6.76
C PHE A 59 1.03 -2.74 6.28
N SER A 60 1.04 -2.27 5.03
CA SER A 60 2.13 -1.44 4.51
C SER A 60 2.30 -0.13 5.27
N ILE A 61 1.20 0.54 5.64
CA ILE A 61 1.23 1.76 6.44
C ILE A 61 1.77 1.47 7.84
N PHE A 62 1.33 0.37 8.47
CA PHE A 62 1.87 -0.09 9.74
C PHE A 62 3.39 -0.30 9.64
N LEU A 63 3.85 -1.06 8.64
CA LEU A 63 5.27 -1.30 8.40
C LEU A 63 6.06 0.00 8.23
N PHE A 64 5.55 0.92 7.43
CA PHE A 64 6.18 2.23 7.25
C PHE A 64 6.31 2.97 8.59
N ASN A 65 5.24 3.06 9.38
CA ASN A 65 5.26 3.76 10.66
C ASN A 65 6.25 3.11 11.65
N THR A 66 6.28 1.78 11.71
CA THR A 66 7.24 1.06 12.57
C THR A 66 8.68 1.34 12.15
N VAL A 67 8.99 1.28 10.85
CA VAL A 67 10.33 1.60 10.34
C VAL A 67 10.66 3.08 10.57
N ASN A 68 9.70 3.97 10.38
CA ASN A 68 9.86 5.40 10.61
C ASN A 68 10.16 5.73 12.07
N ASN A 69 9.50 5.09 13.02
CA ASN A 69 9.79 5.31 14.43
C ASN A 69 11.17 4.80 14.84
N LEU A 70 11.68 3.75 14.20
CA LEU A 70 12.98 3.15 14.51
C LEU A 70 14.15 3.92 13.88
N PHE A 71 13.98 4.37 12.64
CA PHE A 71 15.07 4.91 11.82
C PHE A 71 14.88 6.37 11.42
N ASN A 72 13.76 7.00 11.78
CA ASN A 72 13.39 8.37 11.42
C ASN A 72 13.57 8.66 9.91
N ILE A 73 13.03 7.76 9.08
CA ILE A 73 13.11 7.87 7.63
C ILE A 73 12.24 9.01 7.10
N ASN A 74 12.51 9.46 5.87
CA ASN A 74 11.70 10.51 5.26
C ASN A 74 10.25 10.01 5.02
N PRO A 75 9.20 10.80 5.37
CA PRO A 75 7.81 10.46 5.12
C PRO A 75 7.46 10.04 3.69
N ILE A 76 8.24 10.47 2.70
CA ILE A 76 8.08 10.09 1.30
C ILE A 76 8.21 8.59 1.03
N HIS A 77 8.98 7.87 1.85
CA HIS A 77 9.08 6.42 1.71
C HIS A 77 7.75 5.70 1.96
N SER A 78 6.76 6.35 2.58
CA SER A 78 5.40 5.81 2.69
C SER A 78 4.83 5.37 1.34
N LEU A 79 5.11 6.12 0.26
CA LEU A 79 4.70 5.77 -1.11
C LEU A 79 5.31 4.44 -1.57
N THR A 80 6.59 4.22 -1.27
CA THR A 80 7.30 2.97 -1.58
C THR A 80 6.68 1.80 -0.81
N PHE A 81 6.40 1.97 0.48
CA PHE A 81 5.76 0.94 1.31
C PHE A 81 4.33 0.60 0.82
N ILE A 82 3.54 1.60 0.44
CA ILE A 82 2.20 1.38 -0.15
C ILE A 82 2.34 0.62 -1.47
N GLY A 83 3.31 0.98 -2.31
CA GLY A 83 3.58 0.26 -3.55
C GLY A 83 3.99 -1.21 -3.33
N ILE A 84 4.78 -1.49 -2.28
CA ILE A 84 5.07 -2.87 -1.83
C ILE A 84 3.79 -3.58 -1.39
N GLY A 85 2.84 -2.88 -0.77
CA GLY A 85 1.52 -3.43 -0.43
C GLY A 85 0.74 -3.90 -1.65
N PHE A 86 0.75 -3.11 -2.73
CA PHE A 86 0.15 -3.48 -4.01
C PHE A 86 0.84 -4.69 -4.68
N LEU A 87 2.17 -4.80 -4.54
CA LEU A 87 2.90 -6.01 -4.95
C LEU A 87 2.48 -7.22 -4.09
N GLY A 88 2.30 -7.03 -2.78
CA GLY A 88 1.80 -8.05 -1.87
C GLY A 88 0.45 -8.61 -2.31
N ILE A 89 -0.46 -7.77 -2.80
CA ILE A 89 -1.76 -8.22 -3.35
C ILE A 89 -1.55 -9.18 -4.53
N TYR A 90 -0.62 -8.86 -5.44
CA TYR A 90 -0.29 -9.73 -6.57
C TYR A 90 0.23 -11.10 -6.10
N PHE A 91 1.20 -11.09 -5.19
CA PHE A 91 1.81 -12.31 -4.68
C PHE A 91 0.83 -13.18 -3.87
N ILE A 92 -0.09 -12.58 -3.13
CA ILE A 92 -1.04 -13.34 -2.29
C ILE A 92 -2.22 -13.91 -3.09
N HIS A 93 -2.73 -13.17 -4.09
CA HIS A 93 -3.96 -13.55 -4.78
C HIS A 93 -3.75 -14.21 -6.15
N TYR A 94 -2.78 -13.73 -6.91
CA TYR A 94 -2.62 -14.08 -8.32
C TYR A 94 -1.43 -15.01 -8.60
N PHE A 95 -0.51 -15.14 -7.64
CA PHE A 95 0.63 -16.04 -7.77
C PHE A 95 0.16 -17.49 -7.95
N GLY A 96 0.59 -18.12 -9.05
CA GLY A 96 0.24 -19.50 -9.39
C GLY A 96 -1.10 -19.71 -10.10
N LYS A 97 -1.96 -18.68 -10.23
CA LYS A 97 -3.20 -18.80 -11.02
C LYS A 97 -2.88 -18.63 -12.52
N ARG A 98 -3.23 -19.66 -13.31
CA ARG A 98 -2.97 -19.70 -14.77
C ARG A 98 -4.19 -19.32 -15.61
N ASP A 99 -5.40 -19.49 -15.08
CA ASP A 99 -6.65 -19.35 -15.83
C ASP A 99 -7.29 -17.94 -15.73
N ILE A 100 -6.52 -16.93 -15.35
CA ILE A 100 -7.00 -15.55 -15.20
C ILE A 100 -6.50 -14.70 -16.37
N SER A 101 -7.35 -13.79 -16.85
CA SER A 101 -6.96 -12.83 -17.88
C SER A 101 -5.72 -12.03 -17.47
N PRO A 102 -4.80 -11.70 -18.40
CA PRO A 102 -3.59 -10.94 -18.06
C PRO A 102 -3.90 -9.61 -17.39
N GLY A 103 -4.93 -8.89 -17.86
CA GLY A 103 -5.33 -7.60 -17.28
C GLY A 103 -5.74 -7.71 -15.81
N GLU A 104 -6.54 -8.72 -15.48
CA GLU A 104 -6.96 -8.98 -14.10
C GLU A 104 -5.82 -9.54 -13.24
N LYS A 105 -4.86 -10.25 -13.84
CA LYS A 105 -3.70 -10.75 -13.11
C LYS A 105 -2.73 -9.64 -12.69
N TYR A 106 -2.52 -8.66 -13.57
CA TYR A 106 -1.46 -7.65 -13.41
C TYR A 106 -1.97 -6.29 -12.92
N TRP A 107 -3.27 -6.09 -12.70
CA TRP A 107 -3.82 -4.77 -12.35
C TRP A 107 -3.15 -4.16 -11.12
N SER A 108 -2.78 -4.95 -10.10
CA SER A 108 -2.18 -4.42 -8.86
C SER A 108 -0.69 -4.12 -9.02
N LEU A 109 -0.01 -4.71 -10.00
CA LEU A 109 1.40 -4.48 -10.26
C LEU A 109 1.65 -3.08 -10.83
N TYR A 110 0.81 -2.60 -11.74
CA TYR A 110 0.97 -1.28 -12.33
C TYR A 110 1.01 -0.14 -11.28
N PRO A 111 -0.01 0.05 -10.42
CA PRO A 111 0.05 1.10 -9.40
C PRO A 111 1.16 0.83 -8.39
N GLY A 112 1.43 -0.43 -8.03
CA GLY A 112 2.51 -0.79 -7.11
C GLY A 112 3.89 -0.35 -7.59
N ILE A 113 4.22 -0.70 -8.85
CA ILE A 113 5.49 -0.33 -9.48
C ILE A 113 5.60 1.20 -9.64
N ILE A 114 4.54 1.86 -10.10
CA ILE A 114 4.52 3.32 -10.26
C ILE A 114 4.79 4.02 -8.93
N LEU A 115 4.11 3.60 -7.85
CA LEU A 115 4.30 4.19 -6.52
C LEU A 115 5.71 3.96 -5.96
N ILE A 116 6.29 2.78 -6.19
CA ILE A 116 7.67 2.47 -5.80
C ILE A 116 8.64 3.38 -6.55
N ILE A 117 8.52 3.47 -7.88
CA ILE A 117 9.38 4.31 -8.72
C ILE A 117 9.27 5.77 -8.30
N ILE A 118 8.05 6.28 -8.10
CA ILE A 118 7.83 7.67 -7.67
C ILE A 118 8.44 7.92 -6.28
N GLY A 119 8.20 7.02 -5.31
CA GLY A 119 8.76 7.17 -3.97
C GLY A 119 10.29 7.20 -3.97
N ILE A 120 10.92 6.32 -4.75
CA ILE A 120 12.38 6.29 -4.93
C ILE A 120 12.88 7.55 -5.63
N LEU A 121 12.22 7.97 -6.72
CA LEU A 121 12.61 9.13 -7.50
C LEU A 121 12.54 10.41 -6.67
N ILE A 122 11.46 10.62 -5.92
CA ILE A 122 11.31 11.79 -5.03
C ILE A 122 12.39 11.74 -3.94
N SER A 123 12.61 10.57 -3.32
CA SER A 123 13.68 10.41 -2.31
C SER A 123 15.05 10.79 -2.87
N LEU A 124 15.35 10.36 -4.11
CA LEU A 124 16.60 10.68 -4.79
C LEU A 124 16.72 12.19 -5.08
N ILE A 125 15.65 12.81 -5.59
CA ILE A 125 15.60 14.25 -5.85
C ILE A 125 15.85 15.05 -4.56
N GLN A 126 15.26 14.62 -3.45
CA GLN A 126 15.40 15.33 -2.17
C GLN A 126 16.80 15.25 -1.57
N SER A 127 17.59 14.22 -1.92
CA SER A 127 19.00 14.15 -1.54
C SER A 127 19.86 15.22 -2.22
N PHE A 128 19.39 15.84 -3.31
CA PHE A 128 20.11 16.92 -3.97
C PHE A 128 19.84 18.29 -3.32
N PRO A 129 20.81 19.23 -3.43
CA PRO A 129 20.63 20.64 -3.10
C PRO A 129 19.47 21.28 -3.85
N ASP A 130 18.83 22.30 -3.28
CA ASP A 130 17.59 22.89 -3.81
C ASP A 130 17.68 23.35 -5.27
N TYR A 131 18.82 23.89 -5.70
CA TYR A 131 19.03 24.31 -7.10
C TYR A 131 19.06 23.15 -8.10
N LEU A 132 19.51 21.96 -7.67
CA LEU A 132 19.55 20.75 -8.50
C LEU A 132 18.21 20.00 -8.53
N ARG A 133 17.31 20.26 -7.57
CA ARG A 133 15.97 19.64 -7.52
C ARG A 133 15.12 20.00 -8.73
N TYR A 134 15.31 21.20 -9.30
CA TYR A 134 14.60 21.64 -10.50
C TYR A 134 15.22 21.12 -11.81
N LEU A 135 16.52 20.81 -11.80
CA LEU A 135 17.23 20.34 -12.99
C LEU A 135 16.70 18.98 -13.48
N ILE A 136 16.41 18.05 -12.57
CA ILE A 136 15.90 16.71 -12.93
C ILE A 136 14.54 16.78 -13.66
N PRO A 137 13.51 17.48 -13.13
CA PRO A 137 12.25 17.70 -13.87
C PRO A 137 12.44 18.38 -15.22
N ILE A 138 13.29 19.41 -15.30
CA ILE A 138 13.56 20.14 -16.55
C ILE A 138 14.16 19.19 -17.60
N VAL A 139 15.15 18.38 -17.22
CA VAL A 139 15.77 17.40 -18.12
C VAL A 139 14.75 16.35 -18.57
N LEU A 140 13.92 15.83 -17.66
CA LEU A 140 12.85 14.88 -18.00
C LEU A 140 11.86 15.46 -19.01
N ILE A 141 11.45 16.73 -18.84
CA ILE A 141 10.57 17.42 -19.78
C ILE A 141 11.25 17.57 -21.16
N ILE A 142 12.49 18.04 -21.19
CA ILE A 142 13.25 18.22 -22.45
C ILE A 142 13.42 16.89 -23.18
N VAL A 143 13.79 15.83 -22.47
CA VAL A 143 13.95 14.48 -23.04
C VAL A 143 12.60 13.95 -23.53
N GLY A 144 11.53 14.12 -22.77
CA GLY A 144 10.18 13.71 -23.16
C GLY A 144 9.73 14.40 -24.44
N VAL A 145 9.92 15.72 -24.53
CA VAL A 145 9.61 16.52 -25.73
C VAL A 145 10.45 16.07 -26.92
N PHE A 146 11.76 15.87 -26.73
CA PHE A 146 12.66 15.40 -27.79
C PHE A 146 12.24 14.04 -28.35
N LEU A 147 11.87 13.09 -27.48
CA LEU A 147 11.38 11.77 -27.89
C LEU A 147 10.07 11.84 -28.66
N LEU A 148 9.13 12.72 -28.26
CA LEU A 148 7.87 12.91 -28.98
C LEU A 148 8.10 13.41 -30.40
N PHE A 149 8.99 14.38 -30.60
CA PHE A 149 9.32 14.90 -31.94
C PHE A 149 10.10 13.90 -32.79
N ARG A 150 10.89 13.00 -32.18
CA ARG A 150 11.62 11.96 -32.90
C ARG A 150 10.69 10.89 -33.49
N HIS A 151 9.52 10.65 -32.89
CA HIS A 151 8.59 9.62 -33.37
C HIS A 151 7.67 10.11 -34.50
N GLN A 152 7.62 11.42 -34.76
CA GLN A 152 6.81 12.01 -35.84
C GLN A 152 7.55 12.14 -37.19
N LYS A 153 8.83 11.78 -37.25
CA LYS A 153 9.62 11.66 -38.50
C LYS A 153 9.89 10.20 -38.81
#